data_AF-A0A943YIX6-F1
#
_entry.id   AF-A0A943YIX6-F1
#
_cell.length_a   1.000
_cell.length_b   1.000
_cell.length_c   1.000
_cell.angle_alpha   90.00
_cell.angle_beta   90.00
_cell.angle_gamma   90.00
#
_symmetry.space_group_name_H-M   'P 1'
#
loop_
_entity.id
_entity.type
_entity.pdbx_description
1 polymer ?
#
loop_
_entity_poly.entity_id
_entity_poly.type
_entity_poly.pdbx_seq_one_letter_code
_entity_poly.pdbx_strand_id
1 'polypeptide(L)' 'MAKHTCPVCGQYQFESWNDMDICDVCDWCNDGVQESKPDYEGGANRMSLNQAREAYKEGRQIR' A
#
# COMPACT_ATOMS: atom_id res chain seq x y z
N MET A 1 5.53 -14.63 -12.12
CA MET A 1 5.71 -13.67 -11.02
C MET A 1 4.83 -14.13 -9.87
N ALA A 2 5.23 -13.91 -8.62
CA ALA A 2 4.40 -14.29 -7.48
C ALA A 2 3.41 -13.17 -7.18
N LYS A 3 2.12 -13.51 -7.04
CA LYS A 3 1.09 -12.57 -6.64
C LYS A 3 1.44 -11.95 -5.28
N HIS A 4 1.09 -10.69 -5.09
CA HIS A 4 1.43 -9.94 -3.88
C HIS A 4 0.17 -9.39 -3.21
N THR A 5 -0.03 -9.68 -1.93
CA THR A 5 -1.22 -9.21 -1.19
C THR A 5 -0.99 -7.79 -0.70
N CYS A 6 -2.01 -6.93 -0.83
CA CYS A 6 -1.93 -5.54 -0.40
C CYS A 6 -1.49 -5.44 1.08
N PRO A 7 -0.38 -4.73 1.36
CA PRO A 7 0.20 -4.69 2.71
C PRO A 7 -0.58 -3.77 3.67
N VAL A 8 -1.56 -3.02 3.17
CA VAL A 8 -2.44 -2.14 3.95
C VAL A 8 -3.73 -2.87 4.36
N CYS A 9 -4.55 -3.27 3.38
CA CYS A 9 -5.88 -3.82 3.66
C CYS A 9 -5.93 -5.35 3.75
N GLY A 10 -4.96 -6.05 3.15
CA GLY A 10 -4.95 -7.52 3.09
C GLY A 10 -6.01 -8.15 2.16
N GLN A 11 -6.82 -7.35 1.45
CA GLN A 11 -7.97 -7.84 0.65
C GLN A 11 -7.70 -7.89 -0.85
N TYR A 12 -6.87 -6.98 -1.37
CA TYR A 12 -6.51 -6.94 -2.79
C TYR A 12 -5.24 -7.75 -3.07
N GLN A 13 -5.16 -8.34 -4.26
CA GLN A 13 -4.00 -9.13 -4.70
C GLN A 13 -3.46 -8.56 -6.02
N PHE A 14 -2.26 -7.98 -5.94
CA PHE A 14 -1.48 -7.50 -7.08
C PHE A 14 -0.90 -8.66 -7.90
N GLU A 15 -0.66 -8.41 -9.18
CA GLU A 15 -0.08 -9.40 -10.10
C GLU A 15 1.38 -9.71 -9.75
N SER A 16 2.13 -8.71 -9.28
CA SER A 16 3.49 -8.90 -8.77
C SER A 16 3.87 -7.89 -7.71
N TRP A 17 5.01 -8.11 -7.05
CA TRP A 17 5.57 -7.12 -6.12
C TRP A 17 6.08 -5.90 -6.89
N ASN A 18 5.77 -4.70 -6.41
CA ASN A 18 6.23 -3.44 -7.00
C ASN A 18 5.80 -3.23 -8.48
N ASP A 19 4.58 -3.66 -8.84
CA ASP A 19 4.01 -3.42 -10.18
C ASP A 19 3.36 -2.04 -10.34
N MET A 20 3.42 -1.19 -9.31
CA MET A 20 2.85 0.16 -9.26
C MET A 20 1.33 0.21 -9.47
N ASP A 21 0.63 -0.93 -9.44
CA ASP A 21 -0.82 -0.98 -9.50
C ASP A 21 -1.45 -0.42 -8.22
N ILE A 22 -2.72 -0.03 -8.29
CA ILE A 22 -3.45 0.58 -7.19
C ILE A 22 -4.44 -0.43 -6.62
N CYS A 23 -4.43 -0.57 -5.30
CA CYS A 23 -5.37 -1.42 -4.60
C CYS A 23 -6.81 -0.85 -4.69
N ASP A 24 -7.71 -1.57 -5.36
CA ASP A 24 -9.13 -1.16 -5.51
C ASP A 24 -9.93 -1.09 -4.19
N VAL A 25 -9.35 -1.56 -3.08
CA VAL A 25 -10.01 -1.56 -1.76
C VAL A 25 -9.61 -0.35 -0.92
N CYS A 26 -8.33 0.02 -0.93
CA CYS A 26 -7.80 1.04 -0.03
C CYS A 26 -6.98 2.12 -0.73
N ASP A 27 -6.89 2.14 -2.06
CA ASP A 27 -6.13 3.12 -2.84
C ASP A 27 -4.60 3.11 -2.62
N TRP A 28 -4.04 2.13 -1.91
CA TRP A 28 -2.59 1.96 -1.79
C TRP A 28 -1.97 1.59 -3.14
N CYS A 29 -0.99 2.37 -3.60
CA CYS A 29 -0.14 2.04 -4.74
C CYS A 29 0.93 1.04 -4.31
N ASN A 30 1.07 -0.05 -5.08
CA ASN A 30 2.03 -1.12 -4.87
C ASN A 30 3.48 -0.67 -5.17
N ASP A 31 4.02 0.13 -4.26
CA ASP A 31 5.38 0.66 -4.28
C ASP A 31 6.26 -0.15 -3.32
N GLY A 32 7.20 -0.89 -3.89
CA GLY A 32 8.17 -1.72 -3.18
C GLY A 32 9.19 -0.93 -2.36
N VAL A 33 9.44 0.34 -2.68
CA VAL A 33 10.27 1.22 -1.84
C VAL A 33 9.55 1.50 -0.53
N GLN A 34 8.28 1.91 -0.60
CA GLN A 34 7.48 2.17 0.60
C GLN A 34 7.12 0.91 1.37
N GLU A 35 7.03 -0.25 0.70
CA GLU A 35 6.86 -1.53 1.39
C GLU A 35 8.14 -1.97 2.13
N SER A 36 9.30 -1.83 1.50
CA SER A 36 10.60 -2.17 2.11
C SER A 36 11.07 -1.16 3.17
N LYS A 37 10.59 0.08 3.10
CA LYS A 37 10.84 1.15 4.08
C LYS A 37 9.49 1.69 4.60
N PRO A 38 8.86 1.02 5.57
CA PRO A 38 7.47 1.27 5.93
C PRO A 38 7.20 2.64 6.57
N ASP A 39 8.25 3.37 6.97
CA ASP A 39 8.18 4.74 7.49
C ASP A 39 8.59 5.80 6.44
N TYR A 40 8.86 5.41 5.18
CA TYR A 40 9.17 6.35 4.10
C TYR A 40 7.91 7.06 3.61
N GLU A 41 7.86 8.37 3.82
CA GLU A 41 6.75 9.25 3.45
C GLU A 41 6.99 9.96 2.11
N GLY A 42 5.92 10.38 1.44
CA GLY A 42 5.99 11.26 0.25
C GLY A 42 6.50 10.60 -1.04
N GLY A 43 6.38 9.27 -1.15
CA GLY A 43 6.69 8.48 -2.36
C GLY A 43 5.50 8.39 -3.32
N ALA A 44 5.29 7.21 -3.92
CA ALA A 44 4.09 6.96 -4.75
C ALA A 44 2.79 7.12 -3.93
N ASN A 45 2.86 6.83 -2.63
CA ASN A 45 1.82 7.08 -1.65
C ASN A 45 2.19 8.29 -0.80
N ARG A 46 1.21 9.16 -0.52
CA ARG A 46 1.38 10.35 0.32
C ARG A 46 1.76 9.95 1.76
N MET A 47 1.04 8.99 2.32
CA MET A 47 1.33 8.38 3.62
C MET A 47 2.43 7.33 3.50
N SER A 48 3.21 7.12 4.56
CA SER A 48 4.03 5.91 4.69
C SER A 48 3.15 4.65 4.83
N LEU A 49 3.73 3.46 4.64
CA LEU A 49 2.99 2.21 4.80
C LEU A 49 2.41 2.07 6.22
N ASN A 50 3.17 2.47 7.25
CA ASN A 50 2.69 2.42 8.63
C ASN A 50 1.56 3.43 8.88
N GLN A 51 1.66 4.66 8.36
CA GLN A 51 0.59 5.65 8.43
C GLN A 51 -0.68 5.17 7.71
N ALA A 52 -0.54 4.59 6.51
CA ALA A 52 -1.64 4.05 5.73
C ALA A 52 -2.34 2.88 6.45
N ARG A 53 -1.59 1.99 7.10
CA ARG A 53 -2.15 0.91 7.93
C ARG A 53 -3.00 1.44 9.09
N GLU A 54 -2.51 2.45 9.82
CA GLU A 54 -3.26 3.05 10.93
C GLU A 54 -4.48 3.82 10.42
N ALA A 55 -4.34 4.61 9.37
CA ALA A 55 -5.46 5.33 8.76
C ALA A 55 -6.55 4.36 8.25
N TYR A 56 -6.17 3.25 7.61
CA TYR A 56 -7.12 2.23 7.16
C TYR A 56 -7.85 1.55 8.33
N LYS A 57 -7.14 1.22 9.43
CA LYS A 57 -7.76 0.67 10.66
C LYS A 57 -8.77 1.64 11.28
N GLU A 58 -8.51 2.94 11.18
CA GLU A 58 -9.40 4.00 11.66
C GLU A 58 -10.56 4.32 10.68
N GLY A 59 -10.63 3.64 9.53
CA GLY A 59 -11.63 3.89 8.49
C GLY A 59 -11.43 5.21 7.73
N ARG A 60 -10.22 5.77 7.76
CA ARG A 60 -9.85 6.97 7.00
C ARG A 60 -9.38 6.60 5.60
N GLN A 61 -9.67 7.47 4.64
CA GLN A 61 -9.10 7.39 3.30
C GLN A 61 -7.59 7.69 3.35
N ILE A 62 -6.79 6.90 2.64
CA ILE A 62 -5.30 7.01 2.65
C ILE A 62 -4.71 7.72 1.43
N ARG A 63 -5.56 8.12 0.48
CA ARG A 63 -5.18 8.86 -0.74
C ARG A 63 -5.58 10.32 -0.65
#